data_AF-A0A142JNH0-F1
#
_entry.id   AF-A0A142JNH0-F1
#
_cell.length_a   1.000
_cell.length_b   1.000
_cell.length_c   1.000
_cell.angle_alpha   90.00
_cell.angle_beta   90.00
_cell.angle_gamma   90.00
#
_symmetry.space_group_name_H-M   'P 1'
#
loop_
_entity.id
_entity.type
_entity.pdbx_description
1 polymer ?
#
loop_
_entity_poly.entity_id
_entity_poly.type
_entity_poly.pdbx_seq_one_letter_code
_entity_poly.pdbx_strand_id
1 'polypeptide(L)'
;MSQPTILAIHFADEDFLKDNEYFVDRYVGLRVRGHSQHAAFRRVFGADNIDNYTQHRIDNLESTDFYNDKFDAAVKSTPVDQILNERIALVELMSVYRNPLMKETARLGALRDAMVLTGITEIDENGKTRKAGRALSDFYNTEGLVYPPAAPAAAPDPDAPKPPTLQ
;
A
#
# COMPACT_ATOMS: atom_id res chain seq x y z
N MET A 1 -6.47 -31.74 -3.52
CA MET A 1 -5.30 -32.57 -3.23
C MET A 1 -4.48 -31.82 -2.21
N SER A 2 -4.28 -32.39 -1.02
CA SER A 2 -3.45 -31.77 0.03
C SER A 2 -1.99 -31.83 -0.40
N GLN A 3 -1.24 -30.74 -0.21
CA GLN A 3 0.19 -30.72 -0.49
C GLN A 3 0.95 -31.42 0.65
N PRO A 4 2.09 -32.08 0.35
CA PRO A 4 2.88 -32.70 1.40
C PRO A 4 3.39 -31.64 2.39
N THR A 5 3.29 -31.94 3.68
CA THR A 5 3.85 -31.10 4.73
C THR A 5 5.38 -31.26 4.75
N ILE A 6 6.09 -30.15 4.59
CA ILE A 6 7.54 -30.09 4.57
C ILE A 6 8.03 -29.74 5.98
N LEU A 7 8.99 -30.51 6.49
CA LEU A 7 9.58 -30.25 7.81
C LEU A 7 10.49 -29.03 7.77
N ALA A 8 10.55 -28.29 8.87
CA ALA A 8 11.37 -27.07 8.96
C ALA A 8 12.86 -27.30 8.73
N ILE A 9 13.37 -28.48 9.11
CA ILE A 9 14.79 -28.82 8.90
C ILE A 9 15.17 -28.86 7.42
N HIS A 10 14.27 -29.24 6.52
CA HIS A 10 14.56 -29.27 5.08
C HIS A 10 14.82 -27.87 4.51
N PHE A 11 14.23 -26.83 5.10
CA PHE A 11 14.48 -25.45 4.65
C PHE A 11 15.85 -24.92 5.08
N ALA A 12 16.57 -25.62 5.97
CA ALA A 12 17.95 -25.31 6.32
C ALA A 12 18.97 -26.13 5.51
N ASP A 13 18.51 -27.08 4.70
CA ASP A 13 19.36 -27.97 3.89
C ASP A 13 19.47 -27.43 2.47
N GLU A 14 20.65 -26.96 2.09
CA GLU A 14 20.88 -26.39 0.76
C GLU A 14 20.68 -27.38 -0.38
N ASP A 15 20.92 -28.67 -0.17
CA ASP A 15 20.73 -29.66 -1.24
C ASP A 15 19.24 -29.85 -1.51
N PHE A 16 18.42 -29.87 -0.45
CA PHE A 16 16.98 -29.82 -0.59
C PHE A 16 16.50 -28.55 -1.31
N LEU A 17 17.10 -27.38 -0.99
CA LEU A 17 16.74 -26.12 -1.65
C LEU A 17 17.13 -26.09 -3.13
N LYS A 18 18.27 -26.69 -3.49
CA LYS A 18 18.71 -26.86 -4.88
C LYS A 18 17.78 -27.79 -5.66
N ASP A 19 17.41 -28.92 -5.08
CA ASP A 19 16.45 -29.85 -5.68
C ASP A 19 15.06 -29.22 -5.88
N ASN A 20 14.73 -28.21 -5.06
CA ASN A 20 13.47 -27.47 -5.10
C ASN A 20 13.64 -26.02 -5.56
N GLU A 21 14.67 -25.75 -6.37
CA GLU A 21 15.08 -24.39 -6.79
C GLU A 21 13.93 -23.59 -7.39
N TYR A 22 13.08 -24.21 -8.20
CA TYR A 22 11.90 -23.56 -8.78
C TYR A 22 10.98 -22.91 -7.74
N PHE A 23 10.79 -23.55 -6.58
CA PHE A 23 9.97 -22.98 -5.50
C PHE A 23 10.70 -21.83 -4.81
N VAL A 24 12.00 -21.98 -4.57
CA VAL A 24 12.84 -20.93 -3.98
C VAL A 24 12.84 -19.69 -4.87
N ASP A 25 13.02 -19.84 -6.18
CA ASP A 25 12.98 -18.73 -7.15
C ASP A 25 11.63 -18.01 -7.16
N ARG A 26 10.53 -18.76 -7.08
CA ARG A 26 9.19 -18.16 -6.99
C ARG A 26 8.99 -17.41 -5.68
N TYR A 27 9.50 -17.95 -4.57
CA TYR A 27 9.44 -17.29 -3.27
C TYR A 27 10.24 -15.99 -3.28
N VAL A 28 11.50 -16.04 -3.73
CA VAL A 28 12.38 -14.89 -3.92
C VAL A 28 11.71 -13.83 -4.81
N GLY A 29 11.15 -14.22 -5.94
CA GLY A 29 10.50 -13.30 -6.86
C GLY A 29 9.29 -12.58 -6.24
N LEU A 30 8.55 -13.21 -5.33
CA LEU A 30 7.48 -12.53 -4.60
C LEU A 30 8.05 -11.59 -3.54
N ARG A 31 9.12 -11.99 -2.86
CA ARG A 31 9.79 -11.18 -1.85
C ARG A 31 10.41 -9.90 -2.42
N VAL A 32 11.08 -9.99 -3.57
CA VAL A 32 11.64 -8.81 -4.28
C VAL A 32 10.54 -7.83 -4.70
N ARG A 33 9.33 -8.32 -4.99
CA ARG A 33 8.15 -7.49 -5.29
C ARG A 33 7.43 -6.95 -4.04
N GLY A 34 8.01 -7.12 -2.86
CA GLY A 34 7.48 -6.57 -1.61
C GLY A 34 6.36 -7.37 -0.96
N HIS A 35 6.07 -8.59 -1.41
CA HIS A 35 5.11 -9.44 -0.69
C HIS A 35 5.65 -9.84 0.68
N SER A 36 4.78 -9.92 1.69
CA SER A 36 5.17 -10.37 3.03
C SER A 36 5.64 -11.83 3.01
N GLN A 37 6.57 -12.16 3.91
CA GLN A 37 7.15 -13.51 4.03
C GLN A 37 6.08 -14.60 4.13
N HIS A 38 5.08 -14.41 4.98
CA HIS A 38 3.99 -15.37 5.12
C HIS A 38 3.11 -15.50 3.88
N ALA A 39 2.78 -14.38 3.21
CA ALA A 39 1.95 -14.42 2.02
C ALA A 39 2.70 -15.10 0.85
N ALA A 40 3.99 -14.78 0.68
CA ALA A 40 4.85 -15.40 -0.30
C ALA A 40 5.01 -16.90 -0.03
N PHE A 41 5.30 -17.27 1.23
CA PHE A 41 5.51 -18.66 1.63
C PHE A 41 4.24 -19.49 1.40
N ARG A 42 3.09 -18.99 1.87
CA ARG A 42 1.78 -19.64 1.65
C ARG A 42 1.47 -19.84 0.17
N ARG A 43 1.82 -18.87 -0.68
CA ARG A 43 1.54 -18.91 -2.12
C ARG A 43 2.41 -19.93 -2.85
N VAL A 44 3.64 -20.16 -2.38
CA VAL A 44 4.62 -21.03 -3.04
C VAL A 44 4.55 -22.46 -2.50
N PHE A 45 4.60 -22.61 -1.18
CA PHE A 45 4.65 -23.90 -0.49
C PHE A 45 3.28 -24.38 -0.01
N GLY A 46 2.21 -23.63 -0.27
CA GLY A 46 0.83 -24.03 0.00
C GLY A 46 0.35 -23.71 1.41
N ALA A 47 -0.98 -23.73 1.57
CA ALA A 47 -1.63 -23.45 2.85
C ALA A 47 -1.40 -24.55 3.90
N ASP A 48 -1.17 -25.78 3.47
CA ASP A 48 -0.92 -26.94 4.34
C ASP A 48 0.43 -26.83 5.10
N ASN A 49 1.33 -25.95 4.62
CA ASN A 49 2.60 -25.64 5.28
C ASN A 49 2.54 -24.38 6.16
N ILE A 50 1.33 -23.83 6.38
CA ILE A 50 1.08 -22.69 7.28
C ILE A 50 0.54 -23.20 8.62
N ASP A 51 1.45 -23.38 9.57
CA ASP A 51 1.18 -23.81 10.95
C ASP A 51 2.05 -23.02 11.96
N ASN A 52 2.13 -23.48 13.21
CA ASN A 52 2.93 -22.86 14.27
C ASN A 52 4.45 -22.83 13.97
N TYR A 53 4.94 -23.66 13.05
CA TYR A 53 6.34 -23.71 12.62
C TYR A 53 6.60 -22.90 11.34
N THR A 54 5.61 -22.19 10.81
CA THR A 54 5.78 -21.38 9.58
C THR A 54 6.95 -20.42 9.68
N GLN A 55 7.07 -19.71 10.81
CA GLN A 55 8.15 -18.74 10.99
C GLN A 55 9.52 -19.44 10.98
N HIS A 56 9.64 -20.58 11.67
CA HIS A 56 10.87 -21.37 11.65
C HIS A 56 11.25 -21.86 10.24
N ARG A 57 10.28 -22.27 9.40
CA ARG A 57 10.56 -22.64 8.00
C ARG A 57 11.10 -21.48 7.19
N ILE A 58 10.51 -20.30 7.38
CA ILE A 58 10.90 -19.06 6.71
C ILE A 58 12.30 -18.63 7.15
N ASP A 59 12.56 -18.62 8.46
CA ASP A 59 13.86 -18.26 9.01
C ASP A 59 14.97 -19.21 8.53
N ASN A 60 14.68 -20.51 8.53
CA ASN A 60 15.61 -21.52 7.99
C ASN A 60 15.90 -21.29 6.51
N LEU A 61 14.87 -21.06 5.68
CA LEU A 61 15.06 -20.76 4.25
C LEU A 61 15.92 -19.50 4.03
N GLU A 62 15.58 -18.41 4.73
CA GLU A 62 16.20 -17.09 4.53
C GLU A 62 17.58 -16.94 5.15
N SER A 63 17.97 -17.89 6.02
CA SER A 63 19.32 -17.94 6.57
C SER A 63 20.33 -18.70 5.71
N THR A 64 19.89 -19.35 4.63
CA THR A 64 20.79 -20.09 3.73
C THR A 64 21.51 -19.16 2.73
N ASP A 65 22.78 -19.46 2.43
CA ASP A 65 23.54 -18.72 1.42
C ASP A 65 22.89 -18.88 0.03
N PHE A 66 22.35 -20.06 -0.26
CA PHE A 66 21.60 -20.33 -1.49
C PHE A 66 20.41 -19.37 -1.70
N TYR A 67 19.61 -19.11 -0.66
CA TYR A 67 18.53 -18.13 -0.74
C TYR A 67 19.09 -16.71 -0.91
N ASN A 68 20.10 -16.34 -0.12
CA ASN A 68 20.66 -14.98 -0.13
C ASN A 68 21.24 -14.61 -1.50
N ASP A 69 22.01 -15.52 -2.11
CA ASP A 69 22.58 -15.32 -3.45
C ASP A 69 21.49 -15.12 -4.51
N LYS A 70 20.42 -15.92 -4.44
CA LYS A 70 19.27 -15.79 -5.35
C LYS A 70 18.49 -14.51 -5.12
N PHE A 71 18.28 -14.14 -3.87
CA PHE A 71 17.60 -12.90 -3.52
C PHE A 71 18.36 -11.69 -4.04
N ASP A 72 19.67 -11.63 -3.81
CA ASP A 72 20.52 -10.55 -4.30
C ASP A 72 20.56 -10.49 -5.83
N ALA A 73 20.65 -11.64 -6.51
CA ALA A 73 20.58 -11.71 -7.96
C ALA A 73 19.23 -11.22 -8.50
N ALA A 74 18.13 -11.59 -7.83
CA ALA A 74 16.78 -11.18 -8.21
C ALA A 74 16.56 -9.68 -7.96
N VAL A 75 17.05 -9.11 -6.86
CA VAL A 75 16.98 -7.66 -6.60
C VAL A 75 17.71 -6.87 -7.68
N LYS A 76 18.92 -7.31 -8.07
CA LYS A 76 19.72 -6.63 -9.10
C LYS A 76 19.12 -6.72 -10.51
N SER A 77 18.44 -7.82 -10.81
CA SER A 77 17.87 -8.07 -12.14
C SER A 77 16.44 -7.56 -12.30
N THR A 78 15.71 -7.35 -11.21
CA THR A 78 14.33 -6.86 -11.27
C THR A 78 14.31 -5.36 -11.51
N PRO A 79 13.65 -4.88 -12.58
CA PRO A 79 13.60 -3.46 -12.87
C PRO A 79 12.72 -2.72 -11.85
N VAL A 80 13.06 -1.46 -11.57
CA VAL A 80 12.46 -0.67 -10.48
C VAL A 80 10.95 -0.49 -10.66
N ASP A 81 10.45 -0.41 -11.89
CA ASP A 81 9.03 -0.30 -12.23
C ASP A 81 8.20 -1.53 -11.81
N GLN A 82 8.84 -2.70 -11.69
CA GLN A 82 8.21 -3.93 -11.18
C GLN A 82 8.24 -4.01 -9.66
N ILE A 83 9.16 -3.30 -9.00
CA ILE A 83 9.28 -3.24 -7.53
C ILE A 83 8.37 -2.13 -6.98
N LEU A 84 8.45 -0.94 -7.56
CA LEU A 84 7.74 0.27 -7.15
C LEU A 84 6.74 0.67 -8.23
N ASN A 85 5.64 -0.07 -8.28
CA ASN A 85 4.53 0.24 -9.18
C ASN A 85 3.52 1.17 -8.48
N GLU A 86 3.36 2.39 -8.99
CA GLU A 86 2.43 3.39 -8.46
C GLU A 86 0.99 2.86 -8.31
N ARG A 87 0.50 2.09 -9.29
CA ARG A 87 -0.87 1.55 -9.25
C ARG A 87 -1.02 0.50 -8.15
N ILE A 88 -0.01 -0.35 -7.96
CA ILE A 88 -0.02 -1.34 -6.88
C ILE A 88 0.07 -0.64 -5.53
N ALA A 89 0.94 0.36 -5.38
CA ALA A 89 1.05 1.16 -4.17
C ALA A 89 -0.29 1.82 -3.81
N LEU A 90 -1.02 2.37 -4.79
CA LEU A 90 -2.35 2.93 -4.57
C LEU A 90 -3.33 1.87 -4.07
N VAL A 91 -3.36 0.69 -4.68
CA VAL A 91 -4.25 -0.41 -4.25
C VAL A 91 -3.94 -0.84 -2.81
N GLU A 92 -2.67 -0.95 -2.44
CA GLU A 92 -2.26 -1.31 -1.07
C GLU A 92 -2.60 -0.21 -0.06
N LEU A 93 -2.38 1.06 -0.38
CA LEU A 93 -2.78 2.17 0.50
C LEU A 93 -4.31 2.19 0.71
N MET A 94 -5.08 1.91 -0.33
CA MET A 94 -6.53 1.77 -0.23
C MET A 94 -6.95 0.54 0.59
N SER A 95 -6.17 -0.55 0.54
CA SER A 95 -6.39 -1.75 1.37
C SER A 95 -6.22 -1.41 2.85
N VAL A 96 -5.17 -0.66 3.20
CA VAL A 96 -4.92 -0.16 4.57
C VAL A 96 -6.03 0.78 5.03
N TYR A 97 -6.42 1.76 4.22
CA TYR A 97 -7.50 2.69 4.57
C TYR A 97 -8.84 1.98 4.83
N ARG A 98 -9.14 0.91 4.08
CA ARG A 98 -10.38 0.14 4.23
C ARG A 98 -10.32 -0.90 5.34
N ASN A 99 -9.15 -1.21 5.89
CA ASN A 99 -9.01 -2.22 6.93
C ASN A 99 -9.54 -1.70 8.29
N PRO A 100 -10.61 -2.29 8.85
CA PRO A 100 -11.17 -1.84 10.13
C PRO A 100 -10.30 -2.18 11.34
N LEU A 101 -9.32 -3.09 11.19
CA LEU A 101 -8.42 -3.50 12.27
C LEU A 101 -7.20 -2.56 12.42
N MET A 102 -6.97 -1.69 11.44
CA MET A 102 -5.86 -0.73 11.49
C MET A 102 -6.24 0.49 12.34
N LYS A 103 -5.26 1.04 13.06
CA LYS A 103 -5.44 2.29 13.82
C LYS A 103 -5.91 3.42 12.88
N GLU A 104 -6.79 4.27 13.37
CA GLU A 104 -7.36 5.37 12.58
C GLU A 104 -6.28 6.29 11.99
N THR A 105 -5.21 6.58 12.76
CA THR A 105 -4.07 7.35 12.29
C THR A 105 -3.36 6.72 11.09
N ALA A 106 -3.21 5.40 11.07
CA ALA A 106 -2.62 4.67 9.94
C ALA A 106 -3.54 4.70 8.71
N ARG A 107 -4.86 4.61 8.92
CA ARG A 107 -5.85 4.69 7.84
C ARG A 107 -5.85 6.08 7.19
N LEU A 108 -5.86 7.15 7.99
CA LEU A 108 -5.80 8.52 7.50
C LEU A 108 -4.45 8.84 6.83
N GLY A 109 -3.35 8.31 7.36
CA GLY A 109 -2.03 8.40 6.73
C GLY A 109 -2.03 7.76 5.33
N ALA A 110 -2.54 6.52 5.21
CA ALA A 110 -2.62 5.84 3.93
C ALA A 110 -3.49 6.60 2.90
N LEU A 111 -4.59 7.22 3.35
CA LEU A 111 -5.41 8.07 2.50
C LEU A 111 -4.65 9.32 2.02
N ARG A 112 -3.90 9.98 2.92
CA ARG A 112 -3.07 11.14 2.57
C ARG A 112 -2.03 10.77 1.52
N ASP A 113 -1.32 9.66 1.74
CA ASP A 113 -0.26 9.22 0.84
C ASP A 113 -0.84 8.78 -0.52
N ALA A 114 -2.04 8.19 -0.53
CA ALA A 114 -2.77 7.90 -1.77
C ALA A 114 -3.17 9.18 -2.54
N MET A 115 -3.58 10.24 -1.84
CA MET A 115 -3.88 11.54 -2.47
C MET A 115 -2.63 12.20 -3.06
N VAL A 116 -1.48 12.03 -2.42
CA VAL A 116 -0.19 12.51 -2.95
C VAL A 116 0.20 11.73 -4.20
N LEU A 117 0.11 10.40 -4.15
CA LEU A 117 0.48 9.54 -5.27
C LEU A 117 -0.44 9.72 -6.49
N THR A 118 -1.69 10.11 -6.29
CA THR A 118 -2.64 10.44 -7.37
C THR A 118 -2.53 11.88 -7.87
N GLY A 119 -1.64 12.70 -7.28
CA GLY A 119 -1.49 14.11 -7.64
C GLY A 119 -2.66 15.00 -7.23
N ILE A 120 -3.52 14.56 -6.30
CA ILE A 120 -4.60 15.39 -5.74
C ILE A 120 -4.01 16.42 -4.76
N THR A 121 -2.95 16.04 -4.05
CA THR A 121 -2.24 16.89 -3.09
C THR A 121 -0.73 16.87 -3.35
N GLU A 122 -0.09 18.03 -3.37
CA GLU A 122 1.36 18.18 -3.47
C GLU A 122 1.95 18.45 -2.08
N ILE A 123 3.10 17.87 -1.77
CA ILE A 123 3.85 18.17 -0.54
C ILE A 123 4.82 19.31 -0.88
N ASP A 124 4.73 20.45 -0.20
CA ASP A 124 5.68 21.54 -0.35
C ASP A 124 7.05 21.22 0.26
N GLU A 125 8.09 22.00 -0.06
CA GLU A 125 9.46 21.82 0.45
C GLU A 125 9.56 21.90 1.99
N ASN A 126 8.53 22.39 2.68
CA ASN A 126 8.44 22.45 4.13
C ASN A 126 7.65 21.25 4.73
N GLY A 127 7.33 20.24 3.94
CA GLY A 127 6.57 19.06 4.37
C GLY A 127 5.08 19.31 4.56
N LYS A 128 4.55 20.46 4.11
CA LYS A 128 3.14 20.83 4.22
C LYS A 128 2.39 20.39 2.96
N THR A 129 1.34 19.59 3.14
CA THR A 129 0.45 19.18 2.03
C THR A 129 -0.39 20.37 1.57
N ARG A 130 -0.20 20.81 0.33
CA ARG A 130 -1.09 21.74 -0.38
C ARG A 130 -1.91 20.96 -1.40
N LYS A 131 -3.11 21.43 -1.75
CA LYS A 131 -3.82 20.85 -2.90
C LYS A 131 -2.99 21.13 -4.15
N ALA A 132 -2.78 20.11 -4.98
CA ALA A 132 -2.06 20.25 -6.23
C ALA A 132 -2.80 21.24 -7.13
N GLY A 133 -2.19 22.40 -7.37
CA GLY A 133 -2.39 23.26 -8.54
C GLY A 133 -3.79 23.69 -9.01
N ARG A 134 -4.90 23.50 -8.28
CA ARG A 134 -6.20 24.07 -8.66
C ARG A 134 -6.86 24.75 -7.47
N ALA A 135 -6.77 26.06 -7.42
CA ALA A 135 -7.68 26.84 -6.60
C ALA A 135 -9.12 26.61 -7.12
N LEU A 136 -10.12 26.74 -6.25
CA LEU A 136 -11.53 26.64 -6.65
C LEU A 136 -11.83 27.59 -7.83
N SER A 137 -11.16 28.75 -7.85
CA SER A 137 -11.21 29.72 -8.95
C SER A 137 -10.74 29.15 -10.29
N ASP A 138 -9.71 28.31 -10.31
CA ASP A 138 -9.18 27.73 -11.54
C ASP A 138 -10.17 26.74 -12.15
N PHE A 139 -10.89 25.99 -11.31
CA PHE A 139 -11.99 25.13 -11.73
C PHE A 139 -13.13 25.91 -12.41
N TYR A 140 -13.57 27.02 -11.82
CA TYR A 140 -14.63 27.86 -12.40
C TYR A 140 -14.19 28.59 -13.67
N ASN A 141 -12.91 28.96 -13.77
CA ASN A 141 -12.37 29.61 -14.96
C ASN A 141 -12.21 28.66 -16.15
N THR A 142 -11.92 27.37 -15.92
CA THR A 142 -11.78 26.37 -17.01
C THR A 142 -13.10 25.89 -17.61
N GLU A 143 -14.20 25.89 -16.84
CA GLU A 143 -15.51 25.39 -17.29
C GLU A 143 -16.39 26.50 -17.92
N GLY A 144 -15.87 27.73 -18.07
CA GLY A 144 -16.62 28.84 -18.66
C GLY A 144 -17.82 29.32 -17.83
N LEU A 145 -17.94 28.87 -16.58
CA LEU A 145 -18.99 29.29 -15.67
C LEU A 145 -18.61 30.62 -15.02
N VAL A 146 -18.95 31.71 -15.70
CA VAL A 146 -18.91 33.07 -15.16
C VAL A 146 -19.71 33.09 -13.86
N TYR A 147 -19.07 33.53 -12.77
CA TYR A 147 -19.72 33.76 -11.49
C TYR A 147 -20.96 34.63 -11.74
N PRO A 148 -22.19 34.19 -11.41
CA PRO A 148 -23.32 35.12 -11.42
C PRO A 148 -22.96 36.25 -10.45
N PRO A 149 -23.07 37.52 -10.87
CA PRO A 149 -22.70 38.64 -10.01
C PRO A 149 -23.40 38.48 -8.66
N ALA A 150 -22.65 38.70 -7.58
CA ALA A 150 -23.15 38.58 -6.22
C ALA A 150 -24.51 39.28 -6.14
N ALA A 151 -25.54 38.52 -5.74
CA ALA A 151 -26.87 39.06 -5.57
C ALA A 151 -26.75 40.32 -4.69
N PRO A 152 -27.37 41.45 -5.08
CA PRO A 152 -27.34 42.65 -4.26
C PRO A 152 -27.80 42.27 -2.86
N ALA A 153 -27.04 42.69 -1.85
CA ALA A 153 -27.31 42.38 -0.45
C ALA A 153 -28.80 42.64 -0.19
N ALA A 154 -29.53 41.57 0.12
CA ALA A 154 -30.93 41.68 0.50
C ALA A 154 -31.00 42.64 1.69
N ALA A 155 -31.78 43.71 1.53
CA ALA A 155 -32.07 44.62 2.63
C ALA A 155 -32.58 43.79 3.82
N PRO A 156 -32.16 44.12 5.06
CA PRO A 156 -32.59 43.37 6.23
C PRO A 156 -34.11 43.42 6.33
N ASP A 157 -34.73 42.24 6.25
CA ASP A 157 -36.16 42.06 6.48
C ASP A 157 -36.47 42.39 7.94
N PRO A 158 -37.24 43.44 8.25
CA PRO A 158 -37.53 43.85 9.62
C PRO A 158 -38.34 42.83 10.41
N ASP A 159 -38.92 41.80 9.77
CA ASP A 159 -39.76 40.78 10.39
C ASP A 159 -39.12 39.38 10.48
N ALA A 160 -37.82 39.24 10.24
CA ALA A 160 -37.13 37.97 10.44
C ALA A 160 -37.15 37.56 11.93
N PRO A 161 -37.65 36.35 12.28
CA PRO A 161 -37.70 35.90 13.67
C PRO A 161 -36.29 35.77 14.24
N LYS A 162 -36.03 36.49 15.35
CA LYS A 162 -34.74 36.47 16.03
C LYS A 162 -34.40 35.04 16.49
N PRO A 163 -33.18 34.54 16.22
CA PRO A 163 -32.75 33.24 16.73
C PRO A 163 -32.72 33.27 18.26
N PRO A 164 -33.10 32.17 18.93
CA PRO A 164 -33.16 32.11 20.39
C PRO A 164 -31.76 32.26 20.97
N THR A 165 -31.57 33.30 21.78
CA THR A 165 -30.40 33.46 22.64
C THR A 165 -30.44 32.41 23.74
N LEU A 166 -29.42 31.55 23.77
CA LEU A 166 -29.15 30.66 24.89
C LEU A 166 -28.81 31.53 26.12
N GLN A 167 -29.61 31.40 27.18
CA GLN A 167 -29.28 31.88 28.52
C GLN A 167 -28.36 30.88 29.22
#